data_AF-A0A497DQI3-F1
#
_entry.id   AF-A0A497DQI3-F1
#
_cell.length_a   1.000
_cell.length_b   1.000
_cell.length_c   1.000
_cell.angle_alpha   90.00
_cell.angle_beta   90.00
_cell.angle_gamma   90.00
#
_symmetry.space_group_name_H-M   'P 1'
#
loop_
_entity.id
_entity.type
_entity.pdbx_description
1 polymer ?
#
loop_
_entity_poly.entity_id
_entity_poly.type
_entity_poly.pdbx_seq_one_letter_code
_entity_poly.pdbx_strand_id
1 'polypeptide(L)'
;MKNGTSLSKTRALWLLICLGVLPFINVLDELHAQEITTGLEPTSRILFIFDASNSMAGQWDGARKIDMAREVLFEMLDSLEQLQHVEMALRVYGHQSPVPPQDCSDTKLEVPFGPTNSSMIREKLKYINPKGTTPIAHSLELAPGDFPSCDHCRNIILLITDGIEACDGDPCEVSQNLQKKGIILRPFVIGIGNDPGFKETFNCIGEYYDAPTKKQFKVVLEEVINQALNATSAQINLLDSYSKPSETDVNVVMYDRYSHAIRYNFVHALNYLGNPDTLNLDQLNTYDVVAQTIPPILFDSVRLVPGRHNTISVDAPQGYLYVHTKRGKAYEGEKILVRKAGDHRTINIQEIGNMGKYLVGRYDLEIPIYPRMEIKDVGIHQSNTTSLEIPSPGFITFAAQQPGAGSLYRLSSSGDQLWVLNLQENKITQGIYLQPGSYRVIFRRKDLKSIAYSIIEDFLVLEGTPATIKLY
;
A
#
# COMPACT_ATOMS: atom_id res chain seq x y z
N MET A 1 -65.13 -48.61 -30.31
CA MET A 1 -65.12 -48.20 -31.72
C MET A 1 -65.83 -46.86 -31.84
N LYS A 2 -65.07 -45.84 -32.28
CA LYS A 2 -65.45 -44.60 -33.00
C LYS A 2 -66.47 -43.60 -32.43
N ASN A 3 -65.98 -42.35 -32.45
CA ASN A 3 -66.65 -41.06 -32.64
C ASN A 3 -67.32 -40.48 -31.37
N GLY A 4 -67.17 -39.21 -31.01
CA GLY A 4 -66.59 -38.03 -31.66
C GLY A 4 -66.93 -36.83 -30.77
N THR A 5 -66.06 -35.82 -30.82
CA THR A 5 -66.04 -34.57 -30.05
C THR A 5 -67.29 -33.67 -30.16
N SER A 6 -67.68 -32.98 -29.08
CA SER A 6 -67.99 -31.52 -29.06
C SER A 6 -68.52 -30.97 -27.71
N LEU A 7 -67.77 -29.99 -27.15
CA LEU A 7 -68.13 -28.78 -26.39
C LEU A 7 -69.15 -28.81 -25.20
N SER A 8 -68.74 -28.36 -24.00
CA SER A 8 -68.74 -26.93 -23.58
C SER A 8 -68.60 -26.73 -22.05
N LYS A 9 -68.15 -25.52 -21.66
CA LYS A 9 -68.13 -24.89 -20.30
C LYS A 9 -66.94 -25.36 -19.42
N THR A 10 -66.16 -24.50 -18.77
CA THR A 10 -66.51 -23.25 -18.07
C THR A 10 -65.24 -22.41 -17.82
N ARG A 11 -65.36 -21.08 -17.85
CA ARG A 11 -64.31 -20.10 -17.50
C ARG A 11 -63.91 -20.23 -16.02
N ALA A 12 -62.63 -20.33 -15.73
CA ALA A 12 -62.05 -20.11 -14.40
C ALA A 12 -61.01 -18.98 -14.49
N LEU A 13 -61.35 -17.88 -13.84
CA LEU A 13 -60.58 -16.66 -13.67
C LEU A 13 -59.51 -16.93 -12.59
N TRP A 14 -58.22 -16.96 -12.96
CA TRP A 14 -57.12 -17.02 -11.99
C TRP A 14 -56.44 -15.66 -11.90
N LEU A 15 -56.59 -15.02 -10.73
CA LEU A 15 -55.79 -13.88 -10.30
C LEU A 15 -54.32 -14.28 -10.24
N LEU A 16 -53.47 -13.63 -11.03
CA LEU A 16 -52.02 -13.63 -10.89
C LEU A 16 -51.64 -12.69 -9.73
N ILE A 17 -51.37 -13.27 -8.56
CA ILE A 17 -50.66 -12.57 -7.48
C ILE A 17 -49.17 -12.61 -7.85
N CYS A 18 -48.65 -11.51 -8.37
CA CYS A 18 -47.21 -11.27 -8.49
C CYS A 18 -46.61 -11.09 -7.08
N LEU A 19 -46.14 -12.18 -6.48
CA LEU A 19 -45.21 -12.11 -5.36
C LEU A 19 -43.85 -11.68 -5.93
N GLY A 20 -43.49 -10.41 -5.68
CA GLY A 20 -42.17 -9.87 -6.00
C GLY A 20 -41.09 -10.56 -5.18
N VAL A 21 -40.42 -11.54 -5.77
CA VAL A 21 -39.10 -11.99 -5.32
C VAL A 21 -38.10 -11.00 -5.91
N LEU A 22 -37.77 -9.96 -5.13
CA LEU A 22 -36.57 -9.17 -5.37
C LEU A 22 -35.37 -10.12 -5.31
N PRO A 23 -34.55 -10.25 -6.36
CA PRO A 23 -33.29 -10.94 -6.22
C PRO A 23 -32.41 -10.03 -5.35
N PHE A 24 -32.14 -10.47 -4.12
CA PHE A 24 -30.96 -10.00 -3.41
C PHE A 24 -29.77 -10.40 -4.29
N ILE A 25 -29.30 -9.46 -5.10
CA ILE A 25 -28.00 -9.54 -5.74
C ILE A 25 -27.02 -9.54 -4.58
N ASN A 26 -26.54 -10.72 -4.20
CA ASN A 26 -25.35 -10.86 -3.39
C ASN A 26 -24.21 -10.26 -4.22
N VAL A 27 -23.94 -8.97 -4.04
CA VAL A 27 -22.62 -8.40 -4.33
C VAL A 27 -21.71 -8.94 -3.24
N LEU A 28 -21.29 -10.19 -3.40
CA LEU A 28 -20.04 -10.64 -2.83
C LEU A 28 -18.99 -9.94 -3.69
N ASP A 29 -18.49 -8.80 -3.23
CA ASP A 29 -17.18 -8.35 -3.68
C ASP A 29 -16.24 -9.53 -3.40
N GLU A 30 -15.70 -10.13 -4.47
CA GLU A 30 -14.68 -11.15 -4.35
C GLU A 30 -13.50 -10.50 -3.62
N LEU A 31 -13.35 -10.84 -2.33
CA LEU A 31 -12.14 -10.58 -1.57
C LEU A 31 -11.02 -11.41 -2.22
N HIS A 32 -10.43 -10.87 -3.27
CA HIS A 32 -9.25 -11.45 -3.89
C HIS A 32 -8.10 -11.30 -2.88
N ALA A 33 -7.69 -12.41 -2.28
CA ALA A 33 -6.39 -12.50 -1.67
C ALA A 33 -5.33 -12.23 -2.75
N GLN A 34 -4.28 -11.48 -2.41
CA GLN A 34 -3.16 -11.28 -3.32
C GLN A 34 -2.55 -12.65 -3.63
N GLU A 35 -2.69 -13.13 -4.87
CA GLU A 35 -1.78 -14.15 -5.38
C GLU A 35 -0.41 -13.48 -5.49
N ILE A 36 0.49 -13.84 -4.58
CA ILE A 36 1.90 -13.54 -4.75
C ILE A 36 2.35 -14.38 -5.94
N THR A 37 2.31 -13.80 -7.15
CA THR A 37 2.98 -14.37 -8.33
C THR A 37 4.49 -14.16 -8.18
N THR A 38 5.08 -14.84 -7.20
CA THR A 38 6.52 -15.07 -7.17
C THR A 38 6.87 -15.92 -8.39
N GLY A 39 7.36 -15.29 -9.45
CA GLY A 39 8.08 -15.99 -10.51
C GLY A 39 7.46 -16.05 -11.90
N LEU A 40 6.33 -15.38 -12.18
CA LEU A 40 5.88 -15.16 -13.57
C LEU A 40 6.36 -13.79 -14.04
N GLU A 41 7.19 -13.76 -15.08
CA GLU A 41 7.60 -12.52 -15.70
C GLU A 41 6.37 -11.79 -16.28
N PRO A 42 6.11 -10.53 -15.89
CA PRO A 42 4.96 -9.79 -16.40
C PRO A 42 5.12 -9.51 -17.90
N THR A 43 4.03 -9.68 -18.65
CA THR A 43 4.00 -9.34 -20.07
C THR A 43 4.26 -7.84 -20.25
N SER A 44 5.25 -7.48 -21.04
CA SER A 44 5.55 -6.09 -21.38
C SER A 44 4.74 -5.67 -22.62
N ARG A 45 3.80 -4.73 -22.43
CA ARG A 45 3.00 -4.13 -23.50
C ARG A 45 3.60 -2.80 -23.89
N ILE A 46 4.07 -2.70 -25.12
CA ILE A 46 4.75 -1.52 -25.65
C ILE A 46 3.85 -0.85 -26.69
N LEU A 47 3.31 0.32 -26.38
CA LEU A 47 2.65 1.18 -27.34
C LEU A 47 3.66 2.19 -27.91
N PHE A 48 3.97 2.05 -29.19
CA PHE A 48 4.72 3.05 -29.93
C PHE A 48 3.81 4.20 -30.31
N ILE A 49 4.17 5.43 -29.92
CA ILE A 49 3.54 6.65 -30.41
C ILE A 49 4.56 7.33 -31.33
N PHE A 50 4.27 7.31 -32.63
CA PHE A 50 5.20 7.78 -33.66
C PHE A 50 4.78 9.14 -34.23
N ASP A 51 5.71 10.08 -34.21
CA ASP A 51 5.56 11.40 -34.83
C ASP A 51 5.69 11.34 -36.35
N ALA A 52 4.62 11.70 -37.04
CA ALA A 52 4.60 11.92 -38.48
C ALA A 52 4.07 13.33 -38.81
N SER A 53 4.35 14.31 -37.97
CA SER A 53 4.09 15.72 -38.25
C SER A 53 4.99 16.26 -39.37
N ASN A 54 4.68 17.44 -39.88
CA ASN A 54 5.44 18.05 -40.97
C ASN A 54 6.91 18.35 -40.61
N SER A 55 7.26 18.55 -39.33
CA SER A 55 8.66 18.76 -38.90
C SER A 55 9.55 17.54 -39.19
N MET A 56 8.97 16.34 -39.13
CA MET A 56 9.65 15.07 -39.43
C MET A 56 10.03 14.91 -40.91
N ALA A 57 9.53 15.78 -41.80
CA ALA A 57 9.98 15.86 -43.20
C ALA A 57 11.37 16.51 -43.34
N GLY A 58 11.85 17.20 -42.30
CA GLY A 58 13.16 17.85 -42.26
C GLY A 58 14.34 16.88 -42.31
N GLN A 59 15.54 17.43 -42.47
CA GLN A 59 16.79 16.67 -42.46
C GLN A 59 17.46 16.69 -41.07
N TRP A 60 18.11 15.58 -40.72
CA TRP A 60 18.94 15.40 -39.53
C TRP A 60 20.03 14.38 -39.85
N ASP A 61 21.28 14.64 -39.45
CA ASP A 61 22.43 13.75 -39.68
C ASP A 61 22.57 13.22 -41.14
N GLY A 62 22.23 14.07 -42.13
CA GLY A 62 22.32 13.76 -43.55
C GLY A 62 21.18 12.91 -44.14
N ALA A 63 20.16 12.57 -43.34
CA ALA A 63 18.96 11.84 -43.79
C ALA A 63 17.67 12.57 -43.37
N ARG A 64 16.49 12.12 -43.85
CA ARG A 64 15.22 12.67 -43.37
C ARG A 64 14.91 12.12 -41.97
N LYS A 65 14.45 12.97 -41.05
CA LYS A 65 14.14 12.58 -39.66
C LYS A 65 13.20 11.38 -39.59
N ILE A 66 12.14 11.39 -40.40
CA ILE A 66 11.19 10.26 -40.47
C ILE A 66 11.84 8.95 -40.93
N ASP A 67 12.78 9.00 -41.87
CA ASP A 67 13.44 7.80 -42.39
C ASP A 67 14.36 7.20 -41.31
N MET A 68 15.02 8.05 -40.53
CA MET A 68 15.83 7.62 -39.38
C MET A 68 14.97 7.04 -38.26
N ALA A 69 13.88 7.72 -37.90
CA ALA A 69 12.94 7.24 -36.88
C ALA A 69 12.35 5.87 -37.24
N ARG A 70 12.03 5.65 -38.53
CA ARG A 70 11.60 4.34 -39.04
C ARG A 70 12.69 3.29 -38.93
N GLU A 71 13.89 3.60 -39.39
CA GLU A 71 15.00 2.65 -39.37
C GLU A 71 15.27 2.17 -37.95
N VAL A 72 15.24 3.10 -36.99
CA VAL A 72 15.43 2.74 -35.60
C VAL A 72 14.25 1.91 -35.07
N LEU A 73 13.01 2.35 -35.32
CA LEU A 73 11.85 1.58 -34.89
C LEU A 73 11.85 0.17 -35.50
N PHE A 74 12.32 0.01 -36.73
CA PHE A 74 12.49 -1.29 -37.37
C PHE A 74 13.49 -2.19 -36.63
N GLU A 75 14.66 -1.68 -36.24
CA GLU A 75 15.63 -2.43 -35.44
C GLU A 75 15.07 -2.83 -34.06
N MET A 76 14.27 -1.93 -33.47
CA MET A 76 13.57 -2.21 -32.21
C MET A 76 12.57 -3.35 -32.36
N LEU A 77 11.73 -3.32 -33.40
CA LEU A 77 10.77 -4.38 -33.66
C LEU A 77 11.48 -5.72 -33.86
N ASP A 78 12.62 -5.73 -34.55
CA ASP A 78 13.43 -6.96 -34.75
C ASP A 78 13.96 -7.52 -33.44
N SER A 79 14.38 -6.66 -32.51
CA SER A 79 14.87 -7.08 -31.19
C SER A 79 13.73 -7.54 -30.29
N LEU A 80 12.60 -6.84 -30.30
CA LEU A 80 11.45 -7.16 -29.45
C LEU A 80 10.69 -8.41 -29.89
N GLU A 81 10.65 -8.69 -31.20
CA GLU A 81 9.99 -9.90 -31.74
C GLU A 81 10.69 -11.20 -31.32
N GLN A 82 11.97 -11.14 -30.94
CA GLN A 82 12.72 -12.30 -30.44
C GLN A 82 12.39 -12.63 -28.97
N LEU A 83 11.71 -11.74 -28.27
CA LEU A 83 11.46 -11.86 -26.84
C LEU A 83 10.13 -12.54 -26.58
N GLN A 84 10.10 -13.31 -25.50
CA GLN A 84 8.86 -13.86 -24.98
C GLN A 84 8.18 -12.80 -24.10
N HIS A 85 6.84 -12.90 -23.98
CA HIS A 85 6.05 -12.00 -23.13
C HIS A 85 6.15 -10.51 -23.51
N VAL A 86 6.35 -10.18 -24.78
CA VAL A 86 6.26 -8.81 -25.29
C VAL A 86 5.12 -8.69 -26.29
N GLU A 87 4.28 -7.68 -26.10
CA GLU A 87 3.20 -7.30 -27.02
C GLU A 87 3.42 -5.86 -27.48
N MET A 88 3.12 -5.56 -28.74
CA MET A 88 3.42 -4.26 -29.33
C MET A 88 2.20 -3.67 -30.04
N ALA A 89 2.08 -2.36 -30.07
CA ALA A 89 1.06 -1.62 -30.83
C ALA A 89 1.65 -0.33 -31.41
N LEU A 90 1.02 0.25 -32.44
CA LEU A 90 1.44 1.49 -33.07
C LEU A 90 0.28 2.49 -33.14
N ARG A 91 0.46 3.62 -32.49
CA ARG A 91 -0.29 4.85 -32.69
C ARG A 91 0.58 5.86 -33.41
N VAL A 92 0.00 6.61 -34.34
CA VAL A 92 0.71 7.64 -35.11
C VAL A 92 -0.11 8.92 -35.08
N TYR A 93 0.57 10.06 -34.98
CA TYR A 93 -0.05 11.37 -35.11
C TYR A 93 0.57 12.19 -36.23
N GLY A 94 -0.21 13.15 -36.76
CA GLY A 94 0.24 14.09 -37.79
C GLY A 94 0.32 13.52 -39.21
N HIS A 95 -0.11 12.27 -39.45
CA HIS A 95 -0.02 11.64 -40.78
C HIS A 95 -1.30 11.73 -41.61
N GLN A 96 -2.45 12.10 -41.02
CA GLN A 96 -3.74 12.05 -41.71
C GLN A 96 -4.07 13.36 -42.44
N SER A 97 -3.81 14.50 -41.81
CA SER A 97 -4.21 15.82 -42.29
C SER A 97 -2.98 16.69 -42.60
N PRO A 98 -2.89 17.34 -43.78
CA PRO A 98 -1.80 18.26 -44.06
C PRO A 98 -1.95 19.57 -43.28
N VAL A 99 -0.84 20.16 -42.82
CA VAL A 99 -0.83 21.50 -42.21
C VAL A 99 -0.30 22.54 -43.22
N PRO A 100 -0.94 23.72 -43.37
CA PRO A 100 -2.18 24.21 -42.73
C PRO A 100 -3.49 23.72 -43.39
N PRO A 101 -4.64 23.70 -42.66
CA PRO A 101 -4.83 24.18 -41.28
C PRO A 101 -4.34 23.19 -40.21
N GLN A 102 -4.24 23.66 -38.97
CA GLN A 102 -3.84 22.86 -37.82
C GLN A 102 -4.95 21.86 -37.44
N ASP A 103 -4.59 20.58 -37.30
CA ASP A 103 -5.51 19.51 -36.88
C ASP A 103 -4.97 18.85 -35.60
N CYS A 104 -5.47 19.30 -34.44
CA CYS A 104 -5.07 18.77 -33.13
C CYS A 104 -5.73 17.43 -32.78
N SER A 105 -6.58 16.89 -33.67
CA SER A 105 -7.20 15.57 -33.51
C SER A 105 -6.54 14.48 -34.37
N ASP A 106 -5.49 14.83 -35.13
CA ASP A 106 -4.76 13.92 -36.02
C ASP A 106 -3.90 12.93 -35.22
N THR A 107 -4.54 11.92 -34.64
CA THR A 107 -3.90 10.80 -33.95
C THR A 107 -4.73 9.53 -34.10
N LYS A 108 -4.08 8.41 -34.42
CA LYS A 108 -4.78 7.16 -34.68
C LYS A 108 -3.96 5.94 -34.26
N LEU A 109 -4.64 5.00 -33.61
CA LEU A 109 -4.14 3.64 -33.41
C LEU A 109 -4.18 2.92 -34.76
N GLU A 110 -3.02 2.78 -35.39
CA GLU A 110 -2.87 2.19 -36.72
C GLU A 110 -2.64 0.69 -36.66
N VAL A 111 -2.02 0.19 -35.59
CA VAL A 111 -1.89 -1.24 -35.31
C VAL A 111 -2.24 -1.48 -33.84
N PRO A 112 -3.39 -2.09 -33.52
CA PRO A 112 -3.75 -2.46 -32.14
C PRO A 112 -2.92 -3.63 -31.65
N PHE A 113 -2.85 -3.86 -30.33
CA PHE A 113 -2.16 -5.03 -29.74
C PHE A 113 -2.70 -6.36 -30.30
N GLY A 114 -1.79 -7.27 -30.64
CA GLY A 114 -2.10 -8.54 -31.28
C GLY A 114 -0.86 -9.37 -31.64
N PRO A 115 -1.05 -10.62 -32.10
CA PRO A 115 0.06 -11.48 -32.51
C PRO A 115 0.73 -10.97 -33.79
N THR A 116 2.04 -11.20 -33.93
CA THR A 116 2.81 -10.89 -35.15
C THR A 116 2.82 -9.39 -35.53
N ASN A 117 2.63 -8.50 -34.55
CA ASN A 117 2.53 -7.07 -34.77
C ASN A 117 3.80 -6.40 -35.31
N SER A 118 4.98 -6.96 -35.07
CA SER A 118 6.24 -6.45 -35.64
C SER A 118 6.14 -6.24 -37.16
N SER A 119 5.67 -7.26 -37.88
CA SER A 119 5.50 -7.22 -39.34
C SER A 119 4.46 -6.19 -39.80
N MET A 120 3.32 -6.10 -39.11
CA MET A 120 2.23 -5.17 -39.41
C MET A 120 2.63 -3.72 -39.16
N ILE A 121 3.29 -3.45 -38.03
CA ILE A 121 3.83 -2.13 -37.68
C ILE A 121 4.84 -1.70 -38.75
N ARG A 122 5.75 -2.61 -39.15
CA ARG A 122 6.74 -2.34 -40.19
C ARG A 122 6.11 -1.99 -41.52
N GLU A 123 5.13 -2.76 -41.97
CA GLU A 123 4.42 -2.48 -43.23
C GLU A 123 3.73 -1.12 -43.17
N LYS A 124 3.03 -0.85 -42.06
CA LYS A 124 2.28 0.38 -41.90
C LYS A 124 3.17 1.63 -41.95
N LEU A 125 4.30 1.61 -41.23
CA LEU A 125 5.25 2.73 -41.18
C LEU A 125 5.84 3.11 -42.54
N LYS A 126 5.99 2.14 -43.48
CA LYS A 126 6.49 2.41 -44.84
C LYS A 126 5.58 3.32 -45.64
N TYR A 127 4.27 3.30 -45.38
CA TYR A 127 3.27 4.08 -46.12
C TYR A 127 2.89 5.39 -45.44
N ILE A 128 3.30 5.59 -44.19
CA ILE A 128 3.09 6.84 -43.46
C ILE A 128 3.91 7.96 -44.12
N ASN A 129 3.45 9.20 -44.06
CA ASN A 129 4.19 10.32 -44.61
C ASN A 129 4.05 11.51 -43.65
N PRO A 130 5.12 12.30 -43.46
CA PRO A 130 5.08 13.43 -42.55
C PRO A 130 4.27 14.57 -43.18
N LYS A 131 3.16 15.00 -42.58
CA LYS A 131 2.24 15.97 -43.23
C LYS A 131 1.63 17.02 -42.31
N GLY A 132 1.35 16.67 -41.07
CA GLY A 132 0.39 17.36 -40.23
C GLY A 132 0.98 18.03 -38.99
N THR A 133 0.12 18.22 -38.00
CA THR A 133 0.41 18.88 -36.72
C THR A 133 1.00 17.89 -35.70
N THR A 134 1.56 18.39 -34.59
CA THR A 134 2.14 17.60 -33.48
C THR A 134 1.24 17.63 -32.22
N PRO A 135 0.15 16.82 -32.16
CA PRO A 135 -0.73 16.71 -30.98
C PRO A 135 -0.26 15.59 -30.01
N ILE A 136 0.82 15.84 -29.27
CA ILE A 136 1.42 14.88 -28.32
C ILE A 136 0.47 14.65 -27.14
N ALA A 137 -0.01 15.72 -26.50
CA ALA A 137 -0.89 15.65 -25.35
C ALA A 137 -2.14 14.81 -25.65
N HIS A 138 -2.83 15.12 -26.76
CA HIS A 138 -4.02 14.38 -27.16
C HIS A 138 -3.74 12.91 -27.50
N SER A 139 -2.59 12.61 -28.11
CA SER A 139 -2.19 11.22 -28.38
C SER A 139 -1.94 10.43 -27.09
N LEU A 140 -1.32 11.07 -26.10
CA LEU A 140 -1.06 10.47 -24.79
C LEU A 140 -2.34 10.30 -23.95
N GLU A 141 -3.33 11.19 -24.11
CA GLU A 141 -4.64 11.07 -23.45
C GLU A 141 -5.43 9.85 -23.91
N LEU A 142 -5.35 9.53 -25.21
CA LEU A 142 -6.04 8.38 -25.80
C LEU A 142 -5.30 7.05 -25.58
N ALA A 143 -3.99 7.09 -25.39
CA ALA A 143 -3.14 5.91 -25.25
C ALA A 143 -3.59 4.89 -24.18
N PRO A 144 -4.09 5.28 -22.99
CA PRO A 144 -4.63 4.33 -22.00
C PRO A 144 -5.73 3.43 -22.55
N GLY A 145 -6.55 3.93 -23.48
CA GLY A 145 -7.63 3.16 -24.10
C GLY A 145 -7.15 2.15 -25.14
N ASP A 146 -5.89 2.25 -25.58
CA ASP A 146 -5.29 1.32 -26.54
C ASP A 146 -4.77 0.05 -25.86
N PHE A 147 -4.46 0.11 -24.56
CA PHE A 147 -3.99 -1.05 -23.81
C PHE A 147 -5.17 -1.99 -23.47
N PRO A 148 -5.08 -3.28 -23.80
CA PRO A 148 -6.08 -4.24 -23.33
C PRO A 148 -6.03 -4.35 -21.80
N SER A 149 -7.12 -4.78 -21.19
CA SER A 149 -7.13 -5.14 -19.76
C SER A 149 -6.17 -6.30 -19.51
N CYS A 150 -5.43 -6.26 -18.41
CA CYS A 150 -4.75 -7.43 -17.87
C CYS A 150 -4.35 -7.22 -16.42
N ASP A 151 -4.17 -8.35 -15.72
CA ASP A 151 -3.85 -8.37 -14.30
C ASP A 151 -2.33 -8.35 -14.05
N HIS A 152 -1.53 -8.92 -14.95
CA HIS A 152 -0.07 -9.07 -14.79
C HIS A 152 0.72 -8.60 -16.02
N CYS A 153 0.55 -7.33 -16.40
CA CYS A 153 1.36 -6.69 -17.45
C CYS A 153 1.95 -5.35 -17.02
N ARG A 154 2.97 -4.96 -17.75
CA ARG A 154 3.58 -3.63 -17.71
C ARG A 154 3.16 -2.87 -18.97
N ASN A 155 2.47 -1.74 -18.81
CA ASN A 155 2.08 -0.89 -19.93
C ASN A 155 3.12 0.22 -20.10
N ILE A 156 3.77 0.24 -21.26
CA ILE A 156 4.85 1.16 -21.58
C ILE A 156 4.48 1.92 -22.85
N ILE A 157 4.58 3.24 -22.81
CA ILE A 157 4.45 4.11 -23.97
C ILE A 157 5.85 4.58 -24.37
N LEU A 158 6.23 4.30 -25.61
CA LEU A 158 7.44 4.83 -26.23
C LEU A 158 7.05 5.93 -27.21
N LEU A 159 7.27 7.17 -26.83
CA LEU A 159 6.98 8.33 -27.67
C LEU A 159 8.21 8.66 -28.50
N ILE A 160 8.11 8.63 -29.82
CA ILE A 160 9.19 8.98 -30.75
C ILE A 160 8.79 10.29 -31.44
N THR A 161 9.49 11.39 -31.16
CA THR A 161 9.13 12.74 -31.65
C THR A 161 10.36 13.60 -31.94
N ASP A 162 10.23 14.61 -32.79
CA ASP A 162 11.29 15.61 -33.03
C ASP A 162 10.94 17.02 -32.53
N GLY A 163 9.79 17.19 -31.88
CA GLY A 163 9.21 18.49 -31.60
C GLY A 163 8.54 18.59 -30.23
N ILE A 164 8.21 19.82 -29.86
CA ILE A 164 7.32 20.12 -28.74
C ILE A 164 5.86 20.10 -29.20
N GLU A 165 4.94 20.04 -28.24
CA GLU A 165 3.51 20.16 -28.49
C GLU A 165 3.22 21.40 -29.36
N ALA A 166 2.49 21.19 -30.47
CA ALA A 166 2.06 22.26 -31.36
C ALA A 166 0.61 22.71 -31.11
N CYS A 167 -0.10 22.01 -30.22
CA CYS A 167 -1.48 22.30 -29.81
C CYS A 167 -1.51 22.84 -28.36
N ASP A 168 -2.67 23.36 -27.91
CA ASP A 168 -2.80 23.95 -26.57
C ASP A 168 -2.88 22.91 -25.42
N GLY A 169 -2.39 21.68 -25.64
CA GLY A 169 -2.39 20.61 -24.64
C GLY A 169 -1.20 20.71 -23.67
N ASP A 170 -1.33 20.09 -22.49
CA ASP A 170 -0.24 19.99 -21.49
C ASP A 170 0.26 18.54 -21.37
N PRO A 171 1.37 18.18 -22.04
CA PRO A 171 1.97 16.84 -21.94
C PRO A 171 2.43 16.47 -20.53
N CYS A 172 2.77 17.45 -19.68
CA CYS A 172 3.19 17.20 -18.29
C CYS A 172 2.01 16.67 -17.47
N GLU A 173 0.84 17.31 -17.57
CA GLU A 173 -0.38 16.90 -16.87
C GLU A 173 -0.81 15.49 -17.31
N VAL A 174 -0.79 15.25 -18.63
CA VAL A 174 -1.15 13.94 -19.19
C VAL A 174 -0.18 12.85 -18.71
N SER A 175 1.13 13.13 -18.68
CA SER A 175 2.12 12.18 -18.15
C SER A 175 1.85 11.80 -16.69
N GLN A 176 1.52 12.77 -15.83
CA GLN A 176 1.19 12.48 -14.43
C GLN A 176 -0.05 11.58 -14.32
N ASN A 177 -1.04 11.78 -15.18
CA ASN A 177 -2.25 10.95 -15.22
C ASN A 177 -1.95 9.53 -15.73
N LEU A 178 -1.01 9.37 -16.67
CA LEU A 178 -0.53 8.06 -17.12
C LEU A 178 0.19 7.31 -15.98
N GLN A 179 1.08 7.99 -15.26
CA GLN A 179 1.82 7.40 -14.15
C GLN A 179 0.89 6.95 -13.01
N LYS A 180 -0.15 7.73 -12.69
CA LYS A 180 -1.19 7.33 -11.73
C LYS A 180 -1.96 6.07 -12.15
N LYS A 181 -2.09 5.82 -13.45
CA LYS A 181 -2.67 4.58 -14.02
C LYS A 181 -1.66 3.43 -14.11
N GLY A 182 -0.42 3.62 -13.65
CA GLY A 182 0.64 2.63 -13.77
C GLY A 182 1.18 2.45 -15.19
N ILE A 183 0.98 3.43 -16.07
CA ILE A 183 1.51 3.43 -17.44
C ILE A 183 2.82 4.23 -17.46
N ILE A 184 3.89 3.60 -17.94
CA ILE A 184 5.23 4.18 -17.97
C ILE A 184 5.43 4.90 -19.30
N LEU A 185 5.71 6.19 -19.28
CA LEU A 185 6.01 6.98 -20.47
C LEU A 185 7.52 7.19 -20.63
N ARG A 186 8.07 6.83 -21.78
CA ARG A 186 9.48 7.04 -22.16
C ARG A 186 9.57 7.84 -23.46
N PRO A 187 9.84 9.15 -23.38
CA PRO A 187 10.07 9.97 -24.56
C PRO A 187 11.45 9.72 -25.20
N PHE A 188 11.47 9.55 -26.51
CA PHE A 188 12.64 9.50 -27.39
C PHE A 188 12.56 10.68 -28.33
N VAL A 189 13.49 11.61 -28.18
CA VAL A 189 13.43 12.87 -28.90
C VAL A 189 14.57 12.95 -29.91
N ILE A 190 14.22 13.28 -31.14
CA ILE A 190 15.13 13.33 -32.28
C ILE A 190 15.62 14.76 -32.49
N GLY A 191 16.93 14.97 -32.32
CA GLY A 191 17.59 16.19 -32.75
C GLY A 191 17.36 17.40 -31.85
N ILE A 192 17.32 17.21 -30.52
CA ILE A 192 17.16 18.31 -29.53
C ILE A 192 18.29 19.35 -29.64
N GLY A 193 19.50 18.93 -30.00
CA GLY A 193 20.66 19.83 -29.99
C GLY A 193 20.92 20.40 -28.59
N ASN A 194 21.34 21.66 -28.48
CA ASN A 194 21.70 22.31 -27.22
C ASN A 194 20.62 23.27 -26.69
N ASP A 195 19.37 23.20 -27.16
CA ASP A 195 18.32 24.14 -26.76
C ASP A 195 17.87 23.88 -25.30
N PRO A 196 18.06 24.84 -24.36
CA PRO A 196 17.65 24.70 -22.97
C PRO A 196 16.14 24.55 -22.77
N GLY A 197 15.32 25.18 -23.62
CA GLY A 197 13.85 25.18 -23.46
C GLY A 197 13.22 23.81 -23.72
N PHE A 198 13.86 22.99 -24.55
CA PHE A 198 13.45 21.60 -24.78
C PHE A 198 13.65 20.73 -23.53
N LYS A 199 14.77 20.90 -22.81
CA LYS A 199 15.07 20.08 -21.62
C LYS A 199 14.03 20.27 -20.51
N GLU A 200 13.60 21.50 -20.28
CA GLU A 200 12.62 21.83 -19.25
C GLU A 200 11.24 21.24 -19.59
N THR A 201 10.85 21.30 -20.86
CA THR A 201 9.56 20.76 -21.35
C THR A 201 9.49 19.24 -21.25
N PHE A 202 10.58 18.51 -21.54
CA PHE A 202 10.56 17.04 -21.50
C PHE A 202 10.82 16.45 -20.11
N ASN A 203 11.49 17.19 -19.21
CA ASN A 203 11.73 16.73 -17.83
C ASN A 203 10.45 16.43 -17.05
N CYS A 204 9.35 17.14 -17.32
CA CYS A 204 8.07 16.89 -16.66
C CYS A 204 7.32 15.67 -17.22
N ILE A 205 7.60 15.30 -18.48
CA ILE A 205 6.92 14.22 -19.21
C ILE A 205 7.50 12.86 -18.79
N GLY A 206 8.79 12.81 -18.45
CA GLY A 206 9.46 11.62 -17.95
C GLY A 206 10.96 11.65 -18.20
N GLU A 207 11.64 10.54 -17.88
CA GLU A 207 13.02 10.35 -18.32
C GLU A 207 13.06 10.23 -19.84
N TYR A 208 13.62 11.25 -20.49
CA TYR A 208 13.73 11.32 -21.95
C TYR A 208 15.14 10.97 -22.43
N TYR A 209 15.19 10.51 -23.67
CA TYR A 209 16.42 10.12 -24.33
C TYR A 209 16.68 11.07 -25.50
N ASP A 210 17.79 11.81 -25.40
CA ASP A 210 18.33 12.61 -26.51
C ASP A 210 19.44 11.82 -27.20
N ALA A 211 19.38 11.81 -28.52
CA ALA A 211 20.41 11.22 -29.33
C ALA A 211 20.71 12.16 -30.50
N PRO A 212 21.89 12.81 -30.49
CA PRO A 212 22.22 13.83 -31.49
C PRO A 212 22.81 13.26 -32.79
N THR A 213 23.05 11.95 -32.86
CA THR A 213 23.44 11.23 -34.09
C THR A 213 22.68 9.92 -34.25
N LYS A 214 22.60 9.39 -35.47
CA LYS A 214 22.01 8.07 -35.77
C LYS A 214 22.59 6.96 -34.89
N LYS A 215 23.91 6.98 -34.72
CA LYS A 215 24.64 5.96 -33.96
C LYS A 215 24.30 5.99 -32.46
N GLN A 216 24.20 7.18 -31.87
CA GLN A 216 23.82 7.32 -30.46
C GLN A 216 22.36 6.97 -30.24
N PHE A 217 21.48 7.29 -31.19
CA PHE A 217 20.07 6.92 -31.11
C PHE A 217 19.89 5.41 -31.00
N LYS A 218 20.65 4.66 -31.81
CA LYS A 218 20.70 3.19 -31.73
C LYS A 218 21.19 2.69 -30.36
N VAL A 219 22.31 3.22 -29.86
CA VAL A 219 22.88 2.78 -28.57
C VAL A 219 21.93 3.03 -27.42
N VAL A 220 21.32 4.22 -27.36
CA VAL A 220 20.38 4.59 -26.29
C VAL A 220 19.13 3.71 -26.34
N LEU A 221 18.65 3.38 -27.54
CA LEU A 221 17.51 2.49 -27.69
C LEU A 221 17.83 1.05 -27.25
N GLU A 222 18.98 0.50 -27.64
CA GLU A 222 19.44 -0.82 -27.17
C GLU A 222 19.56 -0.84 -25.63
N GLU A 223 20.02 0.25 -25.03
CA GLU A 223 20.07 0.40 -23.58
C GLU A 223 18.66 0.34 -22.96
N VAL A 224 17.68 1.08 -23.48
CA VAL A 224 16.31 1.08 -22.95
C VAL A 224 15.64 -0.29 -23.08
N ILE A 225 15.87 -1.00 -24.17
CA ILE A 225 15.40 -2.38 -24.36
C ILE A 225 16.03 -3.28 -23.29
N ASN A 226 17.36 -3.26 -23.15
CA ASN A 226 18.06 -4.03 -22.13
C ASN A 226 17.61 -3.68 -20.70
N GLN A 227 17.35 -2.40 -20.43
CA GLN A 227 16.79 -1.97 -19.17
C GLN A 227 15.39 -2.56 -18.99
N ALA A 228 14.44 -2.35 -19.89
CA ALA A 228 13.06 -2.80 -19.73
C ALA A 228 12.91 -4.33 -19.56
N LEU A 229 13.89 -5.10 -20.01
CA LEU A 229 13.82 -6.56 -20.12
C LEU A 229 14.73 -7.32 -19.15
N ASN A 230 15.86 -6.75 -18.74
CA ASN A 230 16.74 -7.44 -17.81
C ASN A 230 16.08 -7.48 -16.43
N ALA A 231 15.95 -8.69 -15.89
CA ALA A 231 15.48 -8.89 -14.54
C ALA A 231 16.39 -8.10 -13.58
N THR A 232 15.81 -7.10 -12.92
CA THR A 232 16.47 -6.42 -11.83
C THR A 232 16.18 -7.16 -10.55
N SER A 233 17.24 -7.60 -9.90
CA SER A 233 17.13 -8.19 -8.58
C SER A 233 17.34 -7.13 -7.52
N ALA A 234 16.70 -7.29 -6.38
CA ALA A 234 16.93 -6.48 -5.21
C ALA A 234 16.90 -7.35 -3.95
N GLN A 235 17.58 -6.90 -2.91
CA GLN A 235 17.36 -7.38 -1.56
C GLN A 235 16.99 -6.22 -0.66
N ILE A 236 16.20 -6.51 0.38
CA ILE A 236 15.88 -5.55 1.42
C ILE A 236 16.66 -5.97 2.68
N ASN A 237 17.47 -5.05 3.19
CA ASN A 237 18.23 -5.21 4.41
C ASN A 237 17.53 -4.43 5.52
N LEU A 238 16.94 -5.12 6.49
CA LEU A 238 16.50 -4.49 7.72
C LEU A 238 17.70 -4.40 8.68
N LEU A 239 18.13 -3.17 8.96
CA LEU A 239 19.35 -2.90 9.73
C LEU A 239 19.06 -2.78 11.23
N ASP A 240 19.92 -3.39 12.03
CA ASP A 240 19.93 -3.23 13.49
C ASP A 240 20.63 -1.94 13.95
N SER A 241 20.72 -1.72 15.26
CA SER A 241 21.36 -0.53 15.84
C SER A 241 22.87 -0.43 15.54
N TYR A 242 23.48 -1.49 15.01
CA TYR A 242 24.88 -1.57 14.59
C TYR A 242 25.04 -1.51 13.07
N SER A 243 23.97 -1.15 12.35
CA SER A 243 23.90 -1.10 10.89
C SER A 243 24.17 -2.45 10.22
N LYS A 244 23.89 -3.57 10.89
CA LYS A 244 23.98 -4.91 10.31
C LYS A 244 22.62 -5.40 9.83
N PRO A 245 22.53 -6.11 8.70
CA PRO A 245 21.28 -6.65 8.16
C PRO A 245 20.84 -7.90 8.93
N SER A 246 20.49 -7.74 10.20
CA SER A 246 20.16 -8.84 11.12
C SER A 246 18.68 -8.88 11.51
N GLU A 247 17.92 -7.84 11.18
CA GLU A 247 16.50 -7.75 11.50
C GLU A 247 15.66 -8.52 10.48
N THR A 248 14.60 -9.18 10.96
CA THR A 248 13.75 -10.06 10.16
C THR A 248 12.37 -10.25 10.78
N ASP A 249 11.50 -11.01 10.12
CA ASP A 249 10.14 -11.36 10.54
C ASP A 249 9.23 -10.13 10.66
N VAL A 250 9.47 -9.16 9.78
CA VAL A 250 8.68 -7.92 9.67
C VAL A 250 7.96 -7.96 8.33
N ASN A 251 6.65 -7.67 8.33
CA ASN A 251 5.93 -7.49 7.08
C ASN A 251 6.44 -6.24 6.35
N VAL A 252 6.86 -6.39 5.11
CA VAL A 252 7.31 -5.32 4.24
C VAL A 252 6.32 -5.16 3.10
N VAL A 253 5.85 -3.93 2.92
CA VAL A 253 4.93 -3.56 1.84
C VAL A 253 5.64 -2.57 0.94
N MET A 254 5.66 -2.83 -0.36
CA MET A 254 6.19 -1.92 -1.37
C MET A 254 5.04 -1.38 -2.21
N TYR A 255 4.85 -0.07 -2.13
CA TYR A 255 3.88 0.67 -2.93
C TYR A 255 4.57 1.24 -4.15
N ASP A 256 3.89 1.22 -5.28
CA ASP A 256 4.25 2.11 -6.37
C ASP A 256 4.00 3.56 -5.93
N ARG A 257 5.00 4.43 -6.04
CA ARG A 257 4.95 5.79 -5.52
C ARG A 257 3.88 6.67 -6.16
N TYR A 258 3.56 6.45 -7.44
CA TYR A 258 2.67 7.33 -8.21
C TYR A 258 1.21 6.86 -8.17
N SER A 259 0.99 5.56 -8.35
CA SER A 259 -0.33 4.94 -8.32
C SER A 259 -0.78 4.55 -6.90
N HIS A 260 0.14 4.50 -5.94
CA HIS A 260 -0.07 3.97 -4.58
C HIS A 260 -0.55 2.51 -4.54
N ALA A 261 -0.45 1.78 -5.66
CA ALA A 261 -0.80 0.38 -5.73
C ALA A 261 0.22 -0.46 -4.95
N ILE A 262 -0.27 -1.44 -4.19
CA ILE A 262 0.59 -2.45 -3.55
C ILE A 262 1.20 -3.30 -4.66
N ARG A 263 2.53 -3.30 -4.76
CA ARG A 263 3.27 -4.13 -5.73
C ARG A 263 3.81 -5.39 -5.09
N TYR A 264 4.32 -5.26 -3.87
CA TYR A 264 4.86 -6.38 -3.11
C TYR A 264 4.42 -6.29 -1.65
N ASN A 265 4.09 -7.43 -1.05
CA ASN A 265 3.67 -7.52 0.34
C ASN A 265 4.10 -8.90 0.86
N PHE A 266 5.12 -8.92 1.70
CA PHE A 266 5.75 -10.16 2.15
C PHE A 266 6.37 -9.99 3.53
N VAL A 267 6.50 -11.09 4.26
CA VAL A 267 7.27 -11.10 5.50
C VAL A 267 8.74 -11.26 5.15
N HIS A 268 9.57 -10.31 5.59
CA HIS A 268 11.01 -10.36 5.41
C HIS A 268 11.59 -11.59 6.15
N ALA A 269 12.46 -12.33 5.48
CA ALA A 269 13.14 -13.51 6.00
C ALA A 269 14.65 -13.42 5.77
N LEU A 270 15.42 -14.04 6.65
CA LEU A 270 16.85 -14.31 6.47
C LEU A 270 17.05 -15.82 6.30
N ASN A 271 17.90 -16.21 5.36
CA ASN A 271 18.29 -17.61 5.19
C ASN A 271 19.28 -18.07 6.26
N TYR A 272 19.69 -19.34 6.22
CA TYR A 272 20.61 -19.94 7.19
C TYR A 272 22.02 -19.31 7.23
N LEU A 273 22.38 -18.51 6.22
CA LEU A 273 23.63 -17.73 6.15
C LEU A 273 23.46 -16.29 6.67
N GLY A 274 22.25 -15.91 7.10
CA GLY A 274 21.93 -14.55 7.55
C GLY A 274 21.74 -13.55 6.41
N ASN A 275 21.50 -14.02 5.19
CA ASN A 275 21.25 -13.15 4.03
C ASN A 275 19.75 -13.08 3.72
N PRO A 276 19.22 -11.90 3.37
CA PRO A 276 17.85 -11.76 2.91
C PRO A 276 17.61 -12.41 1.55
N ASP A 277 16.35 -12.66 1.24
CA ASP A 277 15.96 -13.20 -0.07
C ASP A 277 16.20 -12.20 -1.21
N THR A 278 16.52 -12.74 -2.38
CA THR A 278 16.65 -11.97 -3.62
C THR A 278 15.29 -11.88 -4.29
N LEU A 279 14.79 -10.65 -4.44
CA LEU A 279 13.52 -10.33 -5.04
C LEU A 279 13.72 -9.91 -6.50
N ASN A 280 12.85 -10.34 -7.40
CA ASN A 280 12.77 -9.80 -8.76
C ASN A 280 11.77 -8.63 -8.74
N LEU A 281 12.29 -7.40 -8.89
CA LEU A 281 11.50 -6.18 -8.79
C LEU A 281 11.41 -5.47 -10.14
N ASP A 282 10.28 -4.79 -10.38
CA ASP A 282 10.12 -3.95 -11.57
C ASP A 282 10.91 -2.64 -11.44
N GLN A 283 12.05 -2.60 -12.10
CA GLN A 283 12.95 -1.44 -12.15
C GLN A 283 12.38 -0.17 -12.77
N LEU A 284 11.26 -0.25 -13.51
CA LEU A 284 10.67 0.94 -14.12
C LEU A 284 9.84 1.77 -13.12
N ASN A 285 9.58 1.22 -11.94
CA ASN A 285 8.78 1.86 -10.90
C ASN A 285 9.67 2.49 -9.83
N THR A 286 9.18 3.57 -9.25
CA THR A 286 9.73 4.10 -7.99
C THR A 286 8.86 3.58 -6.84
N TYR A 287 9.48 3.05 -5.79
CA TYR A 287 8.76 2.42 -4.69
C TYR A 287 8.81 3.24 -3.40
N ASP A 288 7.72 3.22 -2.66
CA ASP A 288 7.71 3.56 -1.24
C ASP A 288 7.65 2.25 -0.44
N VAL A 289 8.65 2.00 0.40
CA VAL A 289 8.81 0.76 1.16
C VAL A 289 8.40 1.00 2.61
N VAL A 290 7.45 0.22 3.10
CA VAL A 290 6.94 0.29 4.47
C VAL A 290 7.29 -0.99 5.20
N ALA A 291 8.16 -0.90 6.20
CA ALA A 291 8.39 -1.97 7.16
C ALA A 291 7.37 -1.81 8.30
N GLN A 292 6.50 -2.81 8.48
CA GLN A 292 5.44 -2.84 9.49
C GLN A 292 5.98 -3.18 10.89
N THR A 293 7.02 -2.47 11.30
CA THR A 293 7.51 -2.48 12.69
C THR A 293 6.53 -1.72 13.60
N ILE A 294 6.81 -1.69 14.91
CA ILE A 294 6.02 -0.90 15.86
C ILE A 294 6.89 0.23 16.44
N PRO A 295 6.64 1.51 16.06
CA PRO A 295 5.75 1.96 14.97
C PRO A 295 6.31 1.62 13.56
N PRO A 296 5.51 1.76 12.49
CA PRO A 296 5.97 1.46 11.13
C PRO A 296 7.03 2.46 10.65
N ILE A 297 7.94 1.99 9.80
CA ILE A 297 8.98 2.80 9.15
C ILE A 297 8.64 2.93 7.66
N LEU A 298 8.67 4.15 7.16
CA LEU A 298 8.54 4.48 5.75
C LEU A 298 9.91 4.84 5.18
N PHE A 299 10.29 4.17 4.09
CA PHE A 299 11.45 4.49 3.27
C PHE A 299 10.97 4.82 1.86
N ASP A 300 10.92 6.10 1.54
CA ASP A 300 10.29 6.61 0.32
C ASP A 300 11.27 6.71 -0.86
N SER A 301 10.73 6.83 -2.07
CA SER A 301 11.50 7.18 -3.29
C SER A 301 12.58 6.16 -3.70
N VAL A 302 12.38 4.87 -3.44
CA VAL A 302 13.33 3.81 -3.82
C VAL A 302 13.34 3.64 -5.34
N ARG A 303 14.47 3.99 -5.96
CA ARG A 303 14.75 3.76 -7.38
C ARG A 303 15.74 2.62 -7.54
N LEU A 304 15.43 1.71 -8.46
CA LEU A 304 16.31 0.58 -8.77
C LEU A 304 17.21 0.94 -9.94
N VAL A 305 18.45 0.45 -9.90
CA VAL A 305 19.37 0.51 -11.03
C VAL A 305 19.11 -0.71 -11.92
N PRO A 306 18.70 -0.50 -13.19
CA PRO A 306 18.42 -1.57 -14.13
C PRO A 306 19.55 -2.58 -14.33
N GLY A 307 19.20 -3.85 -14.51
CA GLY A 307 20.13 -4.93 -14.86
C GLY A 307 21.22 -5.21 -13.81
N ARG A 308 21.06 -4.69 -12.59
CA ARG A 308 21.98 -4.90 -11.47
C ARG A 308 21.25 -5.45 -10.27
N HIS A 309 22.01 -6.09 -9.38
CA HIS A 309 21.51 -6.39 -8.05
C HIS A 309 21.47 -5.11 -7.21
N ASN A 310 20.29 -4.80 -6.66
CA ASN A 310 20.03 -3.63 -5.85
C ASN A 310 19.98 -3.99 -4.37
N THR A 311 20.40 -3.07 -3.52
CA THR A 311 20.33 -3.25 -2.07
C THR A 311 19.57 -2.08 -1.46
N ILE A 312 18.42 -2.38 -0.87
CA ILE A 312 17.57 -1.41 -0.19
C ILE A 312 17.82 -1.61 1.30
N SER A 313 18.35 -0.60 2.00
CA SER A 313 18.64 -0.73 3.44
C SER A 313 17.71 0.17 4.24
N VAL A 314 17.06 -0.40 5.26
CA VAL A 314 16.08 0.29 6.11
C VAL A 314 16.48 0.10 7.57
N ASP A 315 16.71 1.20 8.29
CA ASP A 315 17.04 1.16 9.72
C ASP A 315 15.81 0.74 10.54
N ALA A 316 15.83 -0.48 11.05
CA ALA A 316 14.73 -1.10 11.78
C ALA A 316 15.20 -1.82 13.07
N PRO A 317 15.99 -1.16 13.95
CA PRO A 317 16.51 -1.80 15.16
C PRO A 317 15.35 -2.20 16.07
N GLN A 318 15.27 -3.46 16.49
CA GLN A 318 14.17 -3.96 17.31
C GLN A 318 14.62 -4.60 18.62
N GLY A 319 13.72 -4.55 19.60
CA GLY A 319 13.80 -5.27 20.87
C GLY A 319 12.42 -5.77 21.28
N TYR A 320 12.36 -6.45 22.42
CA TYR A 320 11.14 -7.06 22.92
C TYR A 320 10.69 -6.41 24.22
N LEU A 321 9.38 -6.23 24.37
CA LEU A 321 8.73 -5.84 25.61
C LEU A 321 7.90 -7.00 26.13
N TYR A 322 8.17 -7.40 27.37
CA TYR A 322 7.41 -8.45 28.06
C TYR A 322 6.92 -7.94 29.41
N VAL A 323 5.61 -7.79 29.55
CA VAL A 323 4.99 -7.36 30.81
C VAL A 323 4.27 -8.55 31.42
N HIS A 324 4.58 -8.86 32.67
CA HIS A 324 4.05 -10.02 33.36
C HIS A 324 3.85 -9.74 34.86
N THR A 325 2.98 -10.53 35.50
CA THR A 325 2.85 -10.52 36.95
C THR A 325 3.88 -11.41 37.62
N LYS A 326 4.31 -11.04 38.83
CA LYS A 326 5.25 -11.81 39.65
C LYS A 326 4.82 -13.26 39.91
N ARG A 327 3.53 -13.49 40.15
CA ARG A 327 2.96 -14.82 40.41
C ARG A 327 1.59 -15.00 39.77
N GLY A 328 1.37 -16.16 39.17
CA GLY A 328 0.08 -16.56 38.59
C GLY A 328 -0.17 -15.92 37.22
N LYS A 329 -1.42 -16.05 36.77
CA LYS A 329 -1.95 -15.54 35.49
C LYS A 329 -2.95 -14.41 35.69
N ALA A 330 -2.86 -13.73 36.83
CA ALA A 330 -3.73 -12.61 37.11
C ALA A 330 -3.43 -11.47 36.13
N TYR A 331 -4.47 -10.90 35.51
CA TYR A 331 -4.37 -9.97 34.37
C TYR A 331 -3.80 -10.52 33.06
N GLU A 332 -3.60 -11.83 32.92
CA GLU A 332 -3.25 -12.39 31.60
C GLU A 332 -4.33 -12.00 30.58
N GLY A 333 -3.91 -11.46 29.43
CA GLY A 333 -4.82 -10.93 28.41
C GLY A 333 -5.35 -9.51 28.65
N GLU A 334 -5.04 -8.88 29.78
CA GLU A 334 -5.34 -7.46 29.96
C GLU A 334 -4.50 -6.60 29.01
N LYS A 335 -5.11 -5.54 28.51
CA LYS A 335 -4.52 -4.68 27.47
C LYS A 335 -3.52 -3.70 28.08
N ILE A 336 -2.49 -3.37 27.31
CA ILE A 336 -1.47 -2.37 27.61
C ILE A 336 -1.49 -1.40 26.43
N LEU A 337 -1.77 -0.14 26.70
CA LEU A 337 -1.64 0.91 25.71
C LEU A 337 -0.18 1.36 25.69
N VAL A 338 0.51 1.13 24.58
CA VAL A 338 1.91 1.49 24.41
C VAL A 338 2.00 2.78 23.62
N ARG A 339 2.79 3.73 24.12
CA ARG A 339 3.04 5.05 23.51
C ARG A 339 4.53 5.30 23.43
N LYS A 340 4.99 6.09 22.46
CA LYS A 340 6.35 6.64 22.53
C LYS A 340 6.46 7.56 23.75
N ALA A 341 7.60 7.56 24.42
CA ALA A 341 7.80 8.38 25.61
C ALA A 341 7.51 9.86 25.31
N GLY A 342 6.61 10.46 26.08
CA GLY A 342 6.16 11.84 25.90
C GLY A 342 5.15 12.09 24.75
N ASP A 343 4.77 11.07 23.97
CA ASP A 343 3.67 11.15 23.00
C ASP A 343 2.36 10.69 23.66
N HIS A 344 1.24 11.30 23.30
CA HIS A 344 -0.09 10.93 23.78
C HIS A 344 -0.77 9.88 22.88
N ARG A 345 -0.27 9.65 21.67
CA ARG A 345 -0.83 8.69 20.73
C ARG A 345 -0.41 7.27 21.06
N THR A 346 -1.40 6.40 21.23
CA THR A 346 -1.19 4.96 21.33
C THR A 346 -0.68 4.42 19.99
N ILE A 347 0.50 3.80 20.00
CA ILE A 347 1.12 3.18 18.82
C ILE A 347 0.82 1.69 18.73
N ASN A 348 0.49 1.05 19.86
CA ASN A 348 0.14 -0.36 19.91
C ASN A 348 -0.72 -0.70 21.13
N ILE A 349 -1.52 -1.76 21.01
CA ILE A 349 -2.22 -2.40 22.12
C ILE A 349 -1.62 -3.80 22.29
N GLN A 350 -0.85 -4.00 23.36
CA GLN A 350 -0.27 -5.30 23.70
C GLN A 350 -1.07 -5.96 24.83
N GLU A 351 -1.03 -7.28 24.94
CA GLU A 351 -1.60 -7.99 26.07
C GLU A 351 -0.52 -8.36 27.10
N ILE A 352 -0.85 -8.26 28.38
CA ILE A 352 -0.01 -8.78 29.46
C ILE A 352 0.16 -10.29 29.29
N GLY A 353 1.39 -10.77 29.44
CA GLY A 353 1.76 -12.17 29.23
C GLY A 353 2.21 -12.49 27.80
N ASN A 354 2.06 -11.57 26.85
CA ASN A 354 2.56 -11.73 25.49
C ASN A 354 3.84 -10.90 25.28
N MET A 355 4.75 -11.41 24.45
CA MET A 355 5.91 -10.62 23.99
C MET A 355 5.49 -9.74 22.81
N GLY A 356 5.82 -8.45 22.87
CA GLY A 356 5.68 -7.53 21.74
C GLY A 356 7.05 -7.13 21.21
N LYS A 357 7.19 -7.06 19.88
CA LYS A 357 8.41 -6.60 19.19
C LYS A 357 8.24 -5.14 18.78
N TYR A 358 9.18 -4.29 19.18
CA TYR A 358 9.11 -2.84 19.00
C TYR A 358 10.45 -2.32 18.49
N LEU A 359 10.42 -1.14 17.86
CA LEU A 359 11.65 -0.42 17.57
C LEU A 359 12.39 -0.04 18.86
N VAL A 360 13.72 -0.02 18.81
CA VAL A 360 14.57 0.48 19.90
C VAL A 360 14.20 1.93 20.23
N GLY A 361 14.01 2.22 21.52
CA GLY A 361 13.54 3.54 21.95
C GLY A 361 12.99 3.55 23.38
N ARG A 362 12.38 4.69 23.75
CA ARG A 362 11.72 4.90 25.04
C ARG A 362 10.20 4.94 24.85
N TYR A 363 9.48 4.29 25.76
CA TYR A 363 8.03 4.11 25.69
C TYR A 363 7.35 4.36 27.04
N ASP A 364 6.13 4.87 26.98
CA ASP A 364 5.23 5.00 28.12
C ASP A 364 4.13 3.94 27.99
N LEU A 365 3.87 3.21 29.09
CA LEU A 365 2.87 2.16 29.16
C LEU A 365 1.73 2.60 30.05
N GLU A 366 0.51 2.46 29.55
CA GLU A 366 -0.71 2.64 30.32
C GLU A 366 -1.44 1.30 30.43
N ILE A 367 -1.63 0.85 31.67
CA ILE A 367 -2.29 -0.41 31.99
C ILE A 367 -3.62 -0.06 32.67
N PRO A 368 -4.78 -0.34 32.03
CA PRO A 368 -6.12 -0.01 32.51
C PRO A 368 -6.62 -0.99 33.59
N ILE A 369 -5.76 -1.30 34.55
CA ILE A 369 -6.08 -2.08 35.77
C ILE A 369 -6.51 -1.14 36.90
N TYR A 370 -6.92 -1.67 38.06
CA TYR A 370 -7.40 -0.86 39.19
C TYR A 370 -6.42 -0.81 40.38
N PRO A 371 -6.08 0.41 40.86
CA PRO A 371 -6.18 1.68 40.12
C PRO A 371 -5.30 1.68 38.86
N ARG A 372 -5.61 2.62 37.95
CA ARG A 372 -4.88 2.79 36.67
C ARG A 372 -3.39 2.90 36.94
N MET A 373 -2.61 2.13 36.20
CA MET A 373 -1.15 2.08 36.32
C MET A 373 -0.51 2.70 35.08
N GLU A 374 0.45 3.59 35.31
CA GLU A 374 1.29 4.17 34.26
C GLU A 374 2.76 3.87 34.58
N ILE A 375 3.51 3.40 33.59
CA ILE A 375 4.96 3.16 33.69
C ILE A 375 5.61 4.02 32.60
N LYS A 376 6.47 4.96 33.00
CA LYS A 376 7.09 5.92 32.10
C LYS A 376 8.54 5.55 31.77
N ASP A 377 9.01 6.02 30.62
CA ASP A 377 10.40 5.95 30.18
C ASP A 377 10.98 4.51 30.11
N VAL A 378 10.16 3.55 29.70
CA VAL A 378 10.57 2.16 29.49
C VAL A 378 11.51 2.07 28.29
N GLY A 379 12.75 1.65 28.52
CA GLY A 379 13.76 1.46 27.47
C GLY A 379 13.66 0.10 26.82
N ILE A 380 13.49 0.09 25.48
CA ILE A 380 13.62 -1.09 24.64
C ILE A 380 14.97 -1.01 23.93
N HIS A 381 15.75 -2.08 24.04
CA HIS A 381 17.13 -2.16 23.54
C HIS A 381 17.28 -3.24 22.47
N GLN A 382 18.27 -3.06 21.59
CA GLN A 382 18.55 -3.94 20.45
C GLN A 382 18.65 -5.40 20.89
N SER A 383 17.87 -6.27 20.23
CA SER A 383 17.87 -7.72 20.41
C SER A 383 17.72 -8.19 21.87
N ASN A 384 17.20 -7.32 22.75
CA ASN A 384 17.04 -7.61 24.16
C ASN A 384 15.55 -7.63 24.55
N THR A 385 15.21 -8.45 25.54
CA THR A 385 13.87 -8.48 26.13
C THR A 385 13.83 -7.60 27.37
N THR A 386 13.19 -6.44 27.26
CA THR A 386 12.82 -5.60 28.39
C THR A 386 11.64 -6.26 29.12
N SER A 387 11.95 -6.92 30.22
CA SER A 387 10.96 -7.58 31.07
C SER A 387 10.52 -6.68 32.22
N LEU A 388 9.22 -6.39 32.31
CA LEU A 388 8.62 -5.61 33.39
C LEU A 388 7.74 -6.53 34.24
N GLU A 389 8.09 -6.62 35.51
CA GLU A 389 7.30 -7.31 36.53
C GLU A 389 6.34 -6.31 37.19
N ILE A 390 5.04 -6.60 37.14
CA ILE A 390 4.01 -5.86 37.88
C ILE A 390 3.48 -6.70 39.05
N PRO A 391 3.00 -6.06 40.14
CA PRO A 391 2.48 -6.79 41.29
C PRO A 391 1.24 -7.62 40.95
N SER A 392 1.16 -8.84 41.48
CA SER A 392 -0.05 -9.65 41.35
C SER A 392 -1.21 -9.01 42.15
N PRO A 393 -2.40 -8.87 41.55
CA PRO A 393 -3.52 -8.24 42.25
C PRO A 393 -4.10 -9.14 43.34
N GLY A 394 -4.73 -8.51 44.33
CA GLY A 394 -5.67 -9.19 45.22
C GLY A 394 -7.06 -9.24 44.61
N PHE A 395 -7.79 -10.33 44.82
CA PHE A 395 -9.19 -10.46 44.40
C PHE A 395 -10.12 -10.14 45.58
N ILE A 396 -10.75 -8.97 45.53
CA ILE A 396 -11.56 -8.45 46.63
C ILE A 396 -13.03 -8.63 46.31
N THR A 397 -13.73 -9.37 47.17
CA THR A 397 -15.18 -9.58 47.10
C THR A 397 -15.87 -8.63 48.06
N PHE A 398 -16.66 -7.70 47.53
CA PHE A 398 -17.54 -6.85 48.31
C PHE A 398 -18.89 -7.53 48.44
N ALA A 399 -19.34 -7.79 49.66
CA ALA A 399 -20.59 -8.50 49.95
C ALA A 399 -21.50 -7.66 50.87
N ALA A 400 -22.69 -7.33 50.38
CA ALA A 400 -23.72 -6.57 51.08
C ALA A 400 -25.00 -7.41 51.23
N GLN A 401 -25.84 -7.08 52.22
CA GLN A 401 -27.16 -7.72 52.37
C GLN A 401 -28.20 -7.21 51.35
N GLN A 402 -28.04 -5.98 50.89
CA GLN A 402 -28.94 -5.31 49.94
C GLN A 402 -28.11 -4.46 48.96
N PRO A 403 -28.61 -4.21 47.75
CA PRO A 403 -27.94 -3.33 46.79
C PRO A 403 -27.84 -1.90 47.34
N GLY A 404 -26.83 -1.15 46.91
CA GLY A 404 -26.54 0.17 47.44
C GLY A 404 -25.50 0.93 46.65
N ALA A 405 -25.42 2.24 46.90
CA ALA A 405 -24.40 3.07 46.28
C ALA A 405 -23.09 2.93 47.06
N GLY A 406 -21.98 2.73 46.35
CA GLY A 406 -20.68 2.72 46.98
C GLY A 406 -19.55 3.17 46.07
N SER A 407 -18.48 3.65 46.69
CA SER A 407 -17.29 4.17 46.02
C SER A 407 -16.05 3.61 46.69
N LEU A 408 -15.07 3.26 45.87
CA LEU A 408 -13.79 2.71 46.29
C LEU A 408 -12.70 3.75 46.08
N TYR A 409 -11.87 3.94 47.11
CA TYR A 409 -10.75 4.87 47.12
C TYR A 409 -9.45 4.14 47.48
N ARG A 410 -8.35 4.54 46.85
CA ARG A 410 -6.99 4.19 47.28
C ARG A 410 -6.48 5.28 48.22
N LEU A 411 -5.92 4.86 49.34
CA LEU A 411 -5.33 5.75 50.33
C LEU A 411 -3.85 5.96 50.02
N SER A 412 -3.42 7.21 49.91
CA SER A 412 -2.01 7.58 49.78
C SER A 412 -1.32 7.62 51.14
N SER A 413 0.02 7.62 51.16
CA SER A 413 0.81 7.76 52.39
C SER A 413 0.64 9.12 53.07
N SER A 414 0.23 10.16 52.33
CA SER A 414 -0.10 11.49 52.86
C SER A 414 -1.51 11.58 53.46
N GLY A 415 -2.34 10.53 53.29
CA GLY A 415 -3.73 10.49 53.77
C GLY A 415 -4.77 10.96 52.74
N ASP A 416 -4.35 11.37 51.54
CA ASP A 416 -5.24 11.71 50.43
C ASP A 416 -5.97 10.46 49.92
N GLN A 417 -7.22 10.64 49.49
CA GLN A 417 -8.06 9.58 48.91
C GLN A 417 -8.18 9.76 47.40
N LEU A 418 -7.64 8.82 46.63
CA LEU A 418 -7.77 8.75 45.18
C LEU A 418 -8.95 7.86 44.81
N TRP A 419 -9.93 8.42 44.10
CA TRP A 419 -11.05 7.63 43.58
C TRP A 419 -10.57 6.54 42.60
N VAL A 420 -11.06 5.32 42.77
CA VAL A 420 -10.71 4.16 41.93
C VAL A 420 -11.86 3.79 41.01
N LEU A 421 -13.04 3.53 41.59
CA LEU A 421 -14.26 3.18 40.87
C LEU A 421 -15.49 3.32 41.77
N ASN A 422 -16.67 3.26 41.16
CA ASN A 422 -17.94 3.09 41.88
C ASN A 422 -18.37 1.62 41.85
N LEU A 423 -18.85 1.12 43.00
CA LEU A 423 -19.47 -0.19 43.10
C LEU A 423 -20.80 -0.20 42.32
N GLN A 424 -21.11 -1.35 41.71
CA GLN A 424 -22.34 -1.50 40.93
C GLN A 424 -23.56 -1.51 41.86
N GLU A 425 -24.44 -0.51 41.72
CA GLU A 425 -25.53 -0.26 42.68
C GLU A 425 -26.60 -1.36 42.73
N ASN A 426 -26.68 -2.18 41.69
CA ASN A 426 -27.66 -3.25 41.54
C ASN A 426 -27.13 -4.63 42.00
N LYS A 427 -25.89 -4.70 42.48
CA LYS A 427 -25.28 -5.96 42.94
C LYS A 427 -25.14 -5.99 44.46
N ILE A 428 -25.45 -7.16 45.03
CA ILE A 428 -25.17 -7.49 46.44
C ILE A 428 -23.76 -8.04 46.63
N THR A 429 -23.21 -8.69 45.61
CA THR A 429 -21.85 -9.24 45.63
C THR A 429 -21.13 -8.86 44.35
N GLN A 430 -19.90 -8.37 44.46
CA GLN A 430 -19.04 -8.06 43.32
C GLN A 430 -17.57 -8.30 43.65
N GLY A 431 -16.88 -9.00 42.74
CA GLY A 431 -15.45 -9.29 42.83
C GLY A 431 -14.66 -8.36 41.94
N ILE A 432 -13.58 -7.77 42.46
CA ILE A 432 -12.75 -6.79 41.77
C ILE A 432 -11.28 -7.13 42.02
N TYR A 433 -10.49 -7.15 40.94
CA TYR A 433 -9.02 -7.22 41.04
C TYR A 433 -8.46 -5.85 41.37
N LEU A 434 -7.75 -5.74 42.50
CA LEU A 434 -7.12 -4.52 42.96
C LEU A 434 -5.62 -4.72 43.13
N GLN A 435 -4.83 -3.72 42.73
CA GLN A 435 -3.40 -3.70 43.02
C GLN A 435 -3.14 -3.63 44.52
N PRO A 436 -2.00 -4.16 45.00
CA PRO A 436 -1.62 -4.06 46.41
C PRO A 436 -1.60 -2.62 46.92
N GLY A 437 -2.14 -2.40 48.11
CA GLY A 437 -2.26 -1.06 48.70
C GLY A 437 -3.35 -0.95 49.76
N SER A 438 -3.44 0.22 50.37
CA SER A 438 -4.50 0.55 51.34
C SER A 438 -5.69 1.18 50.63
N TYR A 439 -6.89 0.72 50.98
CA TYR A 439 -8.13 1.16 50.35
C TYR A 439 -9.19 1.49 51.38
N ARG A 440 -10.12 2.34 50.97
CA ARG A 440 -11.34 2.68 51.70
C ARG A 440 -12.54 2.43 50.80
N VAL A 441 -13.51 1.68 51.30
CA VAL A 441 -14.82 1.58 50.67
C VAL A 441 -15.83 2.38 51.49
N ILE A 442 -16.64 3.18 50.79
CA ILE A 442 -17.79 3.86 51.36
C ILE A 442 -19.02 3.26 50.71
N PHE A 443 -19.97 2.76 51.48
CA PHE A 443 -21.16 2.11 50.96
C PHE A 443 -22.40 2.48 51.76
N ARG A 444 -23.51 2.73 51.09
CA ARG A 444 -24.82 2.93 51.71
C ARG A 444 -25.86 2.12 50.95
N ARG A 445 -26.60 1.30 51.69
CA ARG A 445 -27.74 0.56 51.13
C ARG A 445 -28.78 1.50 50.53
N LYS A 446 -29.39 1.08 49.42
CA LYS A 446 -30.31 1.92 48.63
C LYS A 446 -31.61 2.28 49.35
N ASP A 447 -32.08 1.38 50.22
CA ASP A 447 -33.29 1.53 51.03
C ASP A 447 -33.13 2.55 52.17
N LEU A 448 -31.91 2.74 52.66
CA LEU A 448 -31.60 3.68 53.75
C LEU A 448 -31.42 5.11 53.21
N LYS A 449 -32.23 6.08 53.65
CA LYS A 449 -32.28 7.45 53.10
C LYS A 449 -31.44 8.51 53.83
N SER A 450 -30.62 8.11 54.79
CA SER A 450 -29.73 9.03 55.54
C SER A 450 -28.27 8.68 55.34
N ILE A 451 -27.41 9.70 55.31
CA ILE A 451 -25.94 9.54 55.26
C ILE A 451 -25.38 8.86 56.51
N ALA A 452 -26.12 8.91 57.64
CA ALA A 452 -25.72 8.25 58.88
C ALA A 452 -25.61 6.73 58.76
N TYR A 453 -26.18 6.14 57.71
CA TYR A 453 -26.12 4.70 57.41
C TYR A 453 -24.99 4.33 56.42
N SER A 454 -24.08 5.25 56.13
CA SER A 454 -22.90 4.94 55.32
C SER A 454 -21.91 4.11 56.13
N ILE A 455 -21.54 2.97 55.57
CA ILE A 455 -20.46 2.11 56.06
C ILE A 455 -19.16 2.62 55.44
N ILE A 456 -18.14 2.82 56.28
CA ILE A 456 -16.80 3.21 55.85
C ILE A 456 -15.85 2.16 56.38
N GLU A 457 -15.22 1.42 55.49
CA GLU A 457 -14.30 0.34 55.85
C GLU A 457 -12.95 0.53 55.16
N ASP A 458 -11.90 0.50 55.97
CA ASP A 458 -10.51 0.54 55.52
C ASP A 458 -9.94 -0.87 55.51
N PHE A 459 -9.26 -1.22 54.43
CA PHE A 459 -8.68 -2.54 54.27
C PHE A 459 -7.38 -2.51 53.47
N LEU A 460 -6.55 -3.52 53.69
CA LEU A 460 -5.30 -3.71 52.99
C LEU A 460 -5.45 -4.81 51.94
N VAL A 461 -5.04 -4.52 50.71
CA VAL A 461 -4.92 -5.52 49.65
C VAL A 461 -3.47 -5.98 49.62
N LEU A 462 -3.25 -7.27 49.90
CA LEU A 462 -1.96 -7.92 49.76
C LEU A 462 -1.83 -8.59 48.38
N GLU A 463 -0.59 -8.78 47.95
CA GLU A 463 -0.27 -9.36 46.64
C GLU A 463 -0.81 -10.79 46.50
N GLY A 464 -1.63 -11.04 45.47
CA GLY A 464 -2.15 -12.37 45.13
C GLY A 464 -3.14 -12.98 46.14
N THR A 465 -3.58 -12.24 47.16
CA THR A 465 -4.48 -12.77 48.19
C THR A 465 -5.94 -12.41 47.94
N PRO A 466 -6.88 -13.35 48.05
CA PRO A 466 -8.30 -13.03 48.07
C PRO A 466 -8.73 -12.48 49.43
N ALA A 467 -9.69 -11.56 49.45
CA ALA A 467 -10.33 -11.08 50.68
C ALA A 467 -11.83 -10.79 50.46
N THR A 468 -12.61 -10.82 51.53
CA THR A 468 -14.04 -10.48 51.49
C THR A 468 -14.31 -9.32 52.44
N ILE A 469 -14.89 -8.23 51.92
CA ILE A 469 -15.31 -7.05 52.68
C ILE A 469 -16.83 -7.09 52.83
N LYS A 470 -17.29 -7.15 54.09
CA LYS A 470 -18.70 -7.21 54.44
C LYS A 470 -19.25 -5.80 54.65
N LEU A 471 -20.33 -5.47 53.96
CA LEU A 471 -20.95 -4.14 53.92
C LEU A 471 -22.36 -4.16 54.51
N TYR A 472 -22.51 -4.62 55.75
CA TYR A 472 -23.81 -4.71 56.43
C TYR A 472 -23.73 -4.57 57.94
#